data_AF-A0A803QYS2-F1
#
_entry.id   AF-A0A803QYS2-F1
#
_cell.length_a   1.000
_cell.length_b   1.000
_cell.length_c   1.000
_cell.angle_alpha   90.00
_cell.angle_beta   90.00
_cell.angle_gamma   90.00
#
_symmetry.space_group_name_H-M   'P 1'
#
loop_
_entity.id
_entity.type
_entity.pdbx_description
1 polymer ?
#
loop_
_entity_poly.entity_id
_entity_poly.type
_entity_poly.pdbx_seq_one_letter_code
_entity_poly.pdbx_strand_id
1 'polypeptide(L)'
;MLFLQLPPTMPLMKQLVTNDGQPVNESSRAPMAANTVKKSCALNEIPAGLVGKLLVYRSGAIKLKIGDTLYDVSSGMDCVFSQDVVAINHAEKHCCIVGELNKRAVVTPDIKSILDSIEDL
;
A
#
# COMPACT_ATOMS: atom_id res chain seq x y z
N MET A 1 -9.35 4.26 16.97
CA MET A 1 -8.57 4.49 15.74
C MET A 1 -7.92 3.18 15.30
N LEU A 2 -7.52 3.02 14.02
CA LEU A 2 -6.91 1.78 13.51
C LEU A 2 -5.44 2.00 13.13
N PHE A 3 -4.56 1.12 13.58
CA PHE A 3 -3.15 1.06 13.16
C PHE A 3 -2.97 -0.06 12.14
N LEU A 4 -2.52 0.28 10.93
CA LEU A 4 -2.17 -0.69 9.89
C LEU A 4 -0.65 -0.85 9.83
N GLN A 5 -0.18 -2.05 10.11
CA GLN A 5 1.22 -2.41 9.90
C GLN A 5 1.38 -2.90 8.45
N LEU A 6 2.13 -2.13 7.66
CA LEU A 6 2.47 -2.46 6.29
C LEU A 6 3.87 -3.08 6.22
N PRO A 7 4.17 -3.92 5.21
CA PRO A 7 5.52 -4.37 4.97
C PRO A 7 6.46 -3.17 4.69
N PRO A 8 7.75 -3.26 5.06
CA PRO A 8 8.69 -2.14 4.96
C PRO A 8 8.94 -1.69 3.52
N THR A 9 8.75 -2.59 2.56
CA THR A 9 8.98 -2.36 1.13
C THR A 9 7.76 -2.80 0.34
N MET A 10 7.16 -1.87 -0.39
CA MET A 10 6.06 -2.10 -1.33
C MET A 10 6.58 -2.19 -2.77
N PRO A 11 5.92 -2.94 -3.66
CA PRO A 11 6.19 -2.89 -5.08
C PRO A 11 5.80 -1.52 -5.61
N LEU A 12 6.67 -0.93 -6.43
CA LEU A 12 6.43 0.36 -7.04
C LEU A 12 5.15 0.31 -7.88
N MET A 13 4.20 1.17 -7.54
CA MET A 13 3.08 1.47 -8.44
C MET A 13 3.67 2.13 -9.68
N LYS A 14 3.46 1.53 -10.86
CA LYS A 14 3.66 2.24 -12.12
C LYS A 14 2.83 3.51 -12.01
N GLN A 15 3.48 4.68 -12.06
CA GLN A 15 2.79 5.96 -12.04
C GLN A 15 1.66 5.89 -13.07
N LEU A 16 0.42 5.89 -12.60
CA LEU A 16 -0.71 6.13 -13.46
C LEU A 16 -0.68 7.63 -13.70
N VAL A 17 0.06 8.02 -14.73
CA VAL A 17 0.08 9.38 -15.22
C VAL A 17 -1.36 9.67 -15.65
N THR A 18 -2.12 10.38 -14.83
CA THR A 18 -3.36 11.02 -15.25
C THR A 18 -2.97 12.13 -16.21
N ASN A 19 -2.74 11.79 -17.47
CA ASN A 19 -2.66 12.76 -18.56
C ASN A 19 -4.09 13.13 -18.95
N ASP A 20 -4.54 14.28 -18.49
CA ASP A 20 -5.62 14.98 -19.17
C ASP A 20 -5.12 15.45 -20.55
N GLY A 21 -5.71 14.87 -21.60
CA GLY A 21 -5.86 15.43 -22.95
C GLY A 21 -4.59 15.71 -23.79
N GLN A 22 -4.25 14.80 -24.73
CA GLN A 22 -4.29 14.99 -26.20
C GLN A 22 -3.46 13.89 -26.91
N PRO A 23 -3.89 13.33 -28.07
CA PRO A 23 -3.17 12.24 -28.72
C PRO A 23 -2.07 12.81 -29.62
N VAL A 24 -0.84 12.31 -29.48
CA VAL A 24 0.19 12.45 -30.50
C VAL A 24 0.57 11.07 -30.99
N ASN A 25 0.46 10.93 -32.30
CA ASN A 25 0.49 9.72 -33.07
C ASN A 25 1.93 9.26 -33.33
N GLU A 26 2.07 7.93 -33.37
CA GLU A 26 2.99 7.14 -34.19
C GLU A 26 4.52 7.15 -34.01
N SER A 27 4.99 5.90 -33.86
CA SER A 27 6.22 5.34 -34.42
C SER A 27 7.51 5.50 -33.64
N SER A 28 7.81 4.48 -32.83
CA SER A 28 9.13 3.83 -32.78
C SER A 28 8.98 2.49 -32.05
N ARG A 29 8.93 1.39 -32.81
CA ARG A 29 9.09 0.04 -32.25
C ARG A 29 10.54 -0.11 -31.79
N ALA A 30 10.73 -0.49 -30.54
CA ALA A 30 11.88 -1.27 -30.10
C ALA A 30 11.38 -2.30 -29.08
N PRO A 31 11.60 -3.62 -29.28
CA PRO A 31 11.31 -4.62 -28.27
C PRO A 31 12.47 -4.59 -27.28
N MET A 32 12.48 -3.59 -26.39
CA MET A 32 13.40 -3.60 -25.28
C MET A 32 12.79 -4.47 -24.19
N ALA A 33 13.19 -5.73 -24.17
CA ALA A 33 13.19 -6.57 -22.99
C ALA A 33 14.04 -5.87 -21.90
N ALA A 34 13.48 -4.83 -21.32
CA ALA A 34 14.06 -4.13 -20.19
C ALA A 34 13.71 -4.99 -18.98
N ASN A 35 14.72 -5.68 -18.46
CA ASN A 35 14.76 -6.11 -17.07
C ASN A 35 14.57 -4.87 -16.19
N THR A 36 13.33 -4.41 -16.03
CA THR A 36 12.97 -3.41 -15.03
C THR A 36 13.17 -4.09 -13.70
N VAL A 37 14.35 -3.88 -13.12
CA VAL A 37 14.61 -4.10 -11.71
C VAL A 37 13.43 -3.48 -10.98
N LYS A 38 12.55 -4.32 -10.42
CA LYS A 38 11.39 -3.87 -9.64
C LYS A 38 11.95 -3.16 -8.42
N LYS A 39 12.17 -1.85 -8.53
CA LYS A 39 12.57 -1.01 -7.41
C LYS A 39 11.42 -1.06 -6.40
N SER A 40 11.71 -1.49 -5.17
CA SER A 40 10.77 -1.36 -4.08
C SER A 40 10.67 0.11 -3.65
N CYS A 41 9.54 0.51 -3.09
CA CYS A 41 9.36 1.82 -2.48
C CYS A 41 8.95 1.71 -1.01
N ALA A 42 9.39 2.68 -0.21
CA ALA A 42 8.89 2.87 1.14
C ALA A 42 7.58 3.70 1.11
N LEU A 43 6.80 3.64 2.19
CA LEU A 43 5.48 4.31 2.24
C LEU A 43 5.58 5.84 2.06
N ASN A 44 6.64 6.45 2.56
CA ASN A 44 6.91 7.89 2.45
C ASN A 44 7.31 8.34 1.03
N GLU A 45 7.63 7.40 0.14
CA GLU A 45 7.96 7.68 -1.27
C GLU A 45 6.72 7.60 -2.17
N ILE A 46 5.58 7.12 -1.64
CA ILE A 46 4.33 7.03 -2.37
C ILE A 46 3.70 8.44 -2.45
N PRO A 47 3.33 8.93 -3.64
CA PRO A 47 2.65 10.20 -3.78
C PRO A 47 1.35 10.26 -2.98
N ALA A 48 1.02 11.45 -2.48
CA ALA A 48 -0.26 11.67 -1.82
C ALA A 48 -1.43 11.34 -2.77
N GLY A 49 -2.47 10.73 -2.24
CA GLY A 49 -3.66 10.36 -2.99
C GLY A 49 -4.11 8.92 -2.73
N LEU A 50 -4.78 8.34 -3.72
CA LEU A 50 -5.28 6.97 -3.63
C LEU A 50 -4.13 5.97 -3.74
N VAL A 51 -3.77 5.33 -2.62
CA VAL A 51 -2.70 4.32 -2.57
C VAL A 51 -3.18 2.94 -3.04
N GLY A 52 -4.45 2.60 -2.82
CA GLY A 52 -4.95 1.27 -3.11
C GLY A 52 -6.41 1.08 -2.73
N LYS A 53 -6.87 -0.18 -2.76
CA LYS A 53 -8.24 -0.57 -2.44
C LYS A 53 -8.25 -1.67 -1.38
N LEU A 54 -9.04 -1.47 -0.33
CA LEU A 54 -9.36 -2.53 0.62
C LEU A 54 -10.55 -3.34 0.07
N LEU A 55 -10.38 -4.64 -0.09
CA LEU A 55 -11.38 -5.58 -0.59
C LEU A 55 -11.93 -6.42 0.55
N VAL A 56 -13.24 -6.38 0.73
CA VAL A 56 -13.96 -7.24 1.69
C VAL A 56 -14.72 -8.29 0.90
N TYR A 57 -14.34 -9.55 1.06
CA TYR A 57 -14.95 -10.67 0.35
C TYR A 57 -16.21 -11.15 1.09
N ARG A 58 -17.12 -11.81 0.36
CA ARG A 58 -18.32 -12.41 0.97
C ARG A 58 -18.01 -13.42 2.08
N SER A 59 -16.84 -14.05 2.03
CA SER A 59 -16.33 -14.96 3.07
C SER A 59 -15.89 -14.24 4.35
N GLY A 60 -15.86 -12.91 4.37
CA GLY A 60 -15.28 -12.11 5.45
C GLY A 60 -13.77 -11.92 5.35
N ALA A 61 -13.10 -12.59 4.40
CA ALA A 61 -11.69 -12.34 4.14
C ALA A 61 -11.48 -10.88 3.68
N ILE A 62 -10.40 -10.26 4.14
CA ILE A 62 -10.04 -8.88 3.79
C ILE A 62 -8.68 -8.91 3.10
N LYS A 63 -8.59 -8.25 1.94
CA LYS A 63 -7.33 -8.05 1.24
C LYS A 63 -7.11 -6.57 0.95
N LEU A 64 -5.85 -6.15 0.84
CA LEU A 64 -5.48 -4.83 0.36
C LEU A 64 -4.83 -4.99 -1.01
N LYS A 65 -5.32 -4.26 -2.01
CA LYS A 65 -4.71 -4.20 -3.35
C LYS A 65 -4.00 -2.86 -3.53
N ILE A 66 -2.69 -2.92 -3.76
CA ILE A 66 -1.84 -1.77 -4.06
C ILE A 66 -1.21 -1.99 -5.42
N GLY A 67 -1.54 -1.14 -6.39
CA GLY A 67 -1.25 -1.42 -7.81
C GLY A 67 -1.82 -2.78 -8.23
N ASP A 68 -0.97 -3.66 -8.73
CA ASP A 68 -1.33 -5.02 -9.14
C ASP A 68 -1.10 -6.08 -8.05
N THR A 69 -0.52 -5.71 -6.91
CA THR A 69 -0.17 -6.65 -5.84
C THR A 69 -1.27 -6.76 -4.80
N LEU A 70 -1.58 -8.01 -4.42
CA LEU A 70 -2.52 -8.34 -3.36
C LEU A 70 -1.79 -8.62 -2.05
N TYR A 71 -2.41 -8.18 -0.97
CA TYR A 71 -1.97 -8.39 0.40
C TYR A 71 -3.11 -8.95 1.22
N ASP A 72 -2.82 -9.91 2.09
CA ASP A 72 -3.73 -10.36 3.13
C ASP A 72 -3.75 -9.35 4.27
N VAL A 73 -4.95 -9.07 4.79
CA VAL A 73 -5.14 -8.19 5.95
C VAL A 73 -5.70 -9.03 7.08
N SER A 74 -4.94 -9.13 8.17
CA SER A 74 -5.31 -9.91 9.36
C SER A 74 -5.43 -9.00 10.58
N SER A 75 -6.20 -9.42 11.58
CA SER A 75 -6.22 -8.72 12.87
C SER A 75 -4.84 -8.80 13.51
N GLY A 76 -4.35 -7.66 13.98
CA GLY A 76 -3.18 -7.62 14.83
C GLY A 76 -3.49 -8.06 16.26
N MET A 77 -2.48 -7.94 17.12
CA MET A 77 -2.65 -8.19 18.55
C MET A 77 -3.69 -7.26 19.18
N ASP A 78 -4.44 -7.79 20.14
CA ASP A 78 -5.37 -7.01 20.94
C ASP A 78 -4.64 -5.94 21.75
N CYS A 79 -5.23 -4.75 21.79
CA CYS A 79 -4.72 -3.64 22.60
C CYS A 79 -5.23 -3.83 24.03
N VAL A 80 -4.42 -4.49 24.88
CA VAL A 80 -4.76 -4.76 26.29
C VAL A 80 -4.46 -3.59 27.24
N PHE A 81 -3.99 -2.48 26.70
CA PHE A 81 -3.67 -1.25 27.42
C PHE A 81 -4.03 -0.03 26.58
N SER A 82 -4.32 1.08 27.25
CA SER A 82 -4.62 2.37 26.61
C SER A 82 -3.41 2.86 25.81
N GLN A 83 -3.64 3.20 24.55
CA GLN A 83 -2.62 3.71 23.64
C GLN A 83 -3.19 4.93 22.92
N ASP A 84 -2.53 6.07 23.02
CA ASP A 84 -2.96 7.29 22.33
C ASP A 84 -2.00 7.65 21.20
N VAL A 85 -2.56 8.13 20.09
CA VAL A 85 -1.79 8.79 19.05
C VAL A 85 -1.79 10.28 19.31
N VAL A 86 -0.59 10.84 19.32
CA VAL A 86 -0.36 12.27 19.58
C VAL A 86 0.31 12.91 18.38
N ALA A 87 -0.08 14.14 18.06
CA ALA A 87 0.61 14.98 17.10
C ALA A 87 1.42 16.03 17.85
N ILE A 88 2.70 16.14 17.49
CA ILE A 88 3.65 17.07 18.13
C ILE A 88 4.18 18.02 17.05
N ASN A 89 3.87 19.30 17.19
CA ASN A 89 4.45 20.36 16.39
C ASN A 89 5.53 21.07 17.22
N HIS A 90 6.80 20.82 16.87
CA HIS A 90 7.94 21.42 17.56
C HIS A 90 8.09 22.93 17.33
N ALA A 91 7.70 23.44 16.16
CA ALA A 91 7.85 24.87 15.83
C ALA A 91 6.92 25.73 16.68
N GLU A 92 5.67 25.30 16.82
CA GLU A 92 4.63 26.00 17.60
C GLU A 92 4.58 25.56 19.07
N LYS A 93 5.42 24.59 19.46
CA LYS A 93 5.40 23.94 20.79
C LYS A 93 4.02 23.41 21.17
N HIS A 94 3.31 22.86 20.19
CA HIS A 94 1.96 22.33 20.35
C HIS A 94 1.99 20.80 20.43
N CYS A 95 1.21 20.23 21.33
CA CYS A 95 0.99 18.79 21.45
C CYS A 95 -0.50 18.53 21.64
N CYS A 96 -1.07 17.64 20.83
CA CYS A 96 -2.47 17.27 20.95
C CYS A 96 -2.67 15.75 20.83
N ILE A 97 -3.65 15.24 21.58
CA ILE A 97 -4.13 13.86 21.44
C ILE A 97 -5.04 13.81 20.21
N VAL A 98 -4.65 13.02 19.22
CA VAL A 98 -5.45 12.77 18.00
C VAL A 98 -6.56 11.77 18.32
N GLY A 99 -6.25 10.77 19.14
CA GLY A 99 -7.23 9.82 19.66
C GLY A 99 -6.64 8.49 20.08
N GLU A 100 -7.50 7.67 20.69
CA GLU A 100 -7.13 6.35 21.20
C GLU A 100 -6.98 5.31 20.07
N LEU A 101 -5.89 4.55 20.12
CA LEU A 101 -5.58 3.41 19.30
C LEU A 101 -6.06 2.12 19.98
N ASN A 102 -7.11 1.51 19.42
CA ASN A 102 -7.76 0.33 20.02
C ASN A 102 -7.88 -0.86 19.05
N LYS A 103 -7.43 -0.70 17.79
CA LYS A 103 -7.45 -1.75 16.77
C LYS A 103 -6.14 -1.75 16.00
N ARG A 104 -5.65 -2.95 15.69
CA ARG A 104 -4.45 -3.17 14.88
C ARG A 104 -4.78 -4.13 13.74
N ALA A 105 -4.20 -3.89 12.58
CA ALA A 105 -4.24 -4.80 11.44
C ALA A 105 -2.84 -5.01 10.90
N VAL A 106 -2.52 -6.23 10.51
CA VAL A 106 -1.24 -6.60 9.90
C VAL A 106 -1.48 -6.94 8.44
N VAL A 107 -0.73 -6.27 7.57
CA VAL A 107 -0.78 -6.46 6.13
C VAL A 107 0.44 -7.29 5.72
N THR A 108 0.21 -8.41 5.05
CA THR A 108 1.27 -9.30 4.56
C THR A 108 1.08 -9.58 3.08
N PRO A 109 2.15 -9.69 2.27
CA PRO A 109 2.01 -10.07 0.85
C PRO A 109 1.24 -11.39 0.73
N ASP A 110 0.34 -11.48 -0.25
CA ASP A 110 -0.36 -12.73 -0.56
C ASP A 110 0.61 -13.69 -1.27
N ILE A 111 1.35 -14.47 -0.49
CA ILE A 111 2.36 -15.40 -0.99
C ILE A 111 1.75 -16.43 -1.94
N LYS A 112 0.52 -16.85 -1.67
CA LYS A 112 -0.16 -17.84 -2.51
C LYS A 112 -0.40 -17.29 -3.91
N SER A 113 -1.02 -16.12 -4.03
CA SER A 113 -1.23 -15.48 -5.33
C SER A 113 0.10 -15.21 -6.07
N ILE A 114 1.18 -14.92 -5.33
CA ILE A 114 2.51 -14.73 -5.93
C ILE A 114 3.05 -16.05 -6.50
N LEU A 115 2.98 -17.14 -5.75
CA LEU A 115 3.46 -18.46 -6.20
C LEU A 115 2.64 -18.99 -7.38
N ASP A 116 1.32 -18.88 -7.31
CA ASP A 116 0.41 -19.31 -8.38
C ASP A 116 0.77 -18.59 -9.71
N SER A 117 1.14 -17.31 -9.64
CA SER A 117 1.54 -16.53 -10.84
C SER A 117 2.89 -16.93 -11.47
N ILE A 118 3.71 -17.70 -10.75
CA ILE A 118 5.01 -18.19 -11.24
C ILE A 118 4.84 -19.56 -11.91
N GLU A 119 3.90 -20.38 -11.45
CA GLU A 119 3.64 -21.72 -12.01
C GLU A 119 2.99 -21.67 -13.40
N ASP A 120 2.31 -20.58 -13.73
CA ASP A 120 1.71 -20.31 -15.04
C ASP A 120 2.72 -19.81 -16.12
N LEU A 121 4.03 -19.76 -15.81
CA LEU A 121 5.10 -19.28 -16.69
C LEU A 121 5.97 -20.42 -17.24
#